data_AF-A0AAJ2LN18-F1
#
_entry.id   AF-A0AAJ2LN18-F1
#
_cell.length_a   1.000
_cell.length_b   1.000
_cell.length_c   1.000
_cell.angle_alpha   90.00
_cell.angle_beta   90.00
_cell.angle_gamma   90.00
#
_symmetry.space_group_name_H-M   'P 1'
#
loop_
_entity.id
_entity.type
_entity.pdbx_description
1 polymer ?
#
loop_
_entity_poly.entity_id
_entity_poly.type
_entity_poly.pdbx_seq_one_letter_code
_entity_poly.pdbx_strand_id
1 'polypeptide(L)'
;QAAACADANVTLISPFVGRILDWYKAFEKKDSYAIEQDPGVVSVKQIYNYYKQHGISTQVMGASFRSTEQVLALAGCDLLTIAPALLDQLKSSTVKVSPQLSKQLAQSADVMPKLTLDAQRFDAMMNNDQMAFELLQSGVDGFIKAREQLSQRLRKSFGI
;
A
#
# COMPACT_ATOMS: atom_id res chain seq x y z
N GLN A 1 7.58 8.38 -1.43
CA GLN A 1 7.47 7.41 -2.56
C GLN A 1 6.37 7.75 -3.56
N ALA A 2 5.09 7.78 -3.17
CA ALA A 2 3.99 7.93 -4.13
C ALA A 2 4.09 9.19 -5.03
N ALA A 3 4.44 10.36 -4.49
CA ALA A 3 4.63 11.56 -5.31
C ALA A 3 5.75 11.41 -6.35
N ALA A 4 6.90 10.84 -5.96
CA ALA A 4 8.00 10.57 -6.90
C ALA A 4 7.60 9.59 -8.01
N CYS A 5 6.81 8.56 -7.69
CA CYS A 5 6.26 7.66 -8.72
C CYS A 5 5.33 8.39 -9.70
N ALA A 6 4.54 9.35 -9.22
CA ALA A 6 3.68 10.17 -10.06
C ALA A 6 4.50 11.07 -10.98
N ASP A 7 5.53 11.74 -10.46
CA ASP A 7 6.44 12.58 -11.26
C ASP A 7 7.18 11.75 -12.33
N ALA A 8 7.49 10.48 -12.03
CA ALA A 8 8.10 9.54 -12.97
C ALA A 8 7.10 8.94 -13.99
N ASN A 9 5.80 9.28 -13.93
CA ASN A 9 4.75 8.78 -14.82
C ASN A 9 4.71 7.25 -14.94
N VAL A 10 4.95 6.53 -13.83
CA VAL A 10 4.82 5.07 -13.85
C VAL A 10 3.37 4.66 -14.09
N THR A 11 3.15 3.50 -14.71
CA THR A 11 1.79 3.02 -15.01
C THR A 11 0.96 2.79 -13.74
N LEU A 12 1.57 2.16 -12.73
CA LEU A 12 0.88 1.68 -11.54
C LEU A 12 1.82 1.69 -10.33
N ILE A 13 1.26 1.94 -9.15
CA ILE A 13 1.91 1.71 -7.86
C ILE A 13 1.12 0.73 -7.01
N SER A 14 1.82 -0.04 -6.17
CA SER A 14 1.22 -0.99 -5.24
C SER A 14 1.49 -0.62 -3.77
N PRO A 15 0.83 0.42 -3.22
CA PRO A 15 1.02 0.77 -1.82
C PRO A 15 0.49 -0.32 -0.89
N PHE A 16 1.30 -0.70 0.10
CA PHE A 16 0.98 -1.77 1.03
C PHE A 16 0.09 -1.26 2.17
N VAL A 17 -0.88 -2.07 2.56
CA VAL A 17 -1.80 -1.77 3.68
C VAL A 17 -1.38 -2.53 4.93
N GLY A 18 -1.43 -3.86 4.87
CA GLY A 18 -1.25 -4.71 6.05
C GLY A 18 0.15 -4.71 6.64
N ARG A 19 1.20 -4.48 5.84
CA ARG A 19 2.57 -4.35 6.38
C ARG A 19 2.74 -3.08 7.21
N ILE A 20 2.05 -2.00 6.83
CA ILE A 20 2.00 -0.77 7.61
C ILE A 20 1.29 -1.03 8.94
N LEU A 21 0.12 -1.71 8.91
CA LEU A 21 -0.58 -2.13 10.12
C LEU A 21 0.33 -2.96 11.05
N ASP A 22 1.01 -3.98 10.53
CA ASP A 22 1.90 -4.85 11.32
C ASP A 22 3.00 -4.03 12.02
N TRP A 23 3.62 -3.09 11.29
CA TRP A 23 4.69 -2.24 11.83
C TRP A 23 4.19 -1.37 12.98
N TYR A 24 3.07 -0.66 12.77
CA TYR A 24 2.51 0.23 13.79
C TYR A 24 1.98 -0.51 15.02
N LYS A 25 1.41 -1.71 14.85
CA LYS A 25 1.02 -2.57 15.98
C LYS A 25 2.23 -2.93 16.85
N ALA A 26 3.33 -3.34 16.21
CA ALA A 26 4.55 -3.70 16.91
C ALA A 26 5.21 -2.49 17.59
N PHE A 27 5.31 -1.37 16.87
CA PHE A 27 5.95 -0.14 17.34
C PHE A 27 5.19 0.48 18.52
N GLU A 28 3.87 0.63 18.41
CA GLU A 28 3.03 1.22 19.47
C GLU A 28 2.61 0.22 20.55
N LYS A 29 2.97 -1.06 20.40
CA LYS A 29 2.54 -2.16 21.28
C LYS A 29 1.02 -2.23 21.41
N LYS A 30 0.32 -2.11 20.28
CA LYS A 30 -1.15 -2.20 20.18
C LYS A 30 -1.56 -3.46 19.42
N ASP A 31 -2.66 -4.07 19.85
CA ASP A 31 -3.16 -5.30 19.23
C ASP A 31 -4.04 -5.05 18.01
N SER A 32 -4.68 -3.89 17.91
CA SER A 32 -5.59 -3.56 16.82
C SER A 32 -5.76 -2.05 16.64
N TYR A 33 -6.30 -1.69 15.48
CA TYR A 33 -6.76 -0.35 15.13
C TYR A 33 -8.22 -0.45 14.71
N ALA A 34 -9.02 0.57 15.01
CA ALA A 34 -10.29 0.76 14.31
C ALA A 34 -10.00 0.93 12.81
N ILE A 35 -10.87 0.44 11.93
CA ILE A 35 -10.56 0.38 10.49
C ILE A 35 -10.35 1.76 9.86
N GLU A 36 -11.01 2.78 10.40
CA GLU A 36 -10.86 4.19 10.01
C GLU A 36 -9.50 4.77 10.41
N GLN A 37 -8.85 4.16 11.41
CA GLN A 37 -7.56 4.54 11.95
C GLN A 37 -6.43 3.57 11.54
N ASP A 38 -6.73 2.56 10.72
CA ASP A 38 -5.72 1.63 10.22
C ASP A 38 -4.69 2.42 9.39
N PRO A 39 -3.41 2.43 9.79
CA PRO A 39 -2.42 3.31 9.19
C PRO A 39 -2.13 2.95 7.72
N GLY A 40 -2.32 1.69 7.33
CA GLY A 40 -2.23 1.26 5.94
C GLY A 40 -3.40 1.78 5.11
N VAL A 41 -4.63 1.69 5.63
CA VAL A 41 -5.82 2.22 4.95
C VAL A 41 -5.70 3.73 4.79
N VAL A 42 -5.32 4.44 5.86
CA VAL A 42 -5.10 5.90 5.83
C VAL A 42 -4.05 6.27 4.78
N SER A 43 -2.92 5.56 4.75
CA SER A 43 -1.85 5.79 3.76
C SER A 43 -2.37 5.67 2.32
N VAL A 44 -3.09 4.59 1.99
CA VAL A 44 -3.64 4.41 0.62
C VAL A 44 -4.70 5.46 0.29
N LYS A 45 -5.58 5.82 1.23
CA LYS A 45 -6.58 6.89 1.01
C LYS A 45 -5.91 8.23 0.70
N GLN A 46 -4.86 8.59 1.45
CA GLN A 46 -4.09 9.82 1.21
C GLN A 46 -3.43 9.82 -0.18
N ILE A 47 -2.80 8.70 -0.57
CA ILE A 47 -2.17 8.55 -1.89
C ILE A 47 -3.21 8.66 -3.00
N TYR A 48 -4.34 7.95 -2.88
CA TYR A 48 -5.42 7.99 -3.86
C TYR A 48 -5.97 9.41 -4.02
N ASN A 49 -6.29 10.09 -2.91
CA ASN A 49 -6.82 11.45 -2.94
C ASN A 49 -5.84 12.43 -3.60
N TYR A 50 -4.55 12.37 -3.24
CA TYR A 50 -3.49 13.16 -3.87
C TYR A 50 -3.47 12.93 -5.40
N TYR A 51 -3.52 11.66 -5.83
CA TYR A 51 -3.48 11.32 -7.24
C TYR A 51 -4.70 11.88 -8.00
N LYS A 52 -5.90 11.73 -7.44
CA LYS A 52 -7.13 12.18 -8.10
C LYS A 52 -7.29 13.70 -8.09
N GLN A 53 -6.89 14.39 -7.02
CA GLN A 53 -6.91 15.85 -6.96
C GLN A 53 -5.95 16.49 -7.98
N HIS A 54 -4.78 15.89 -8.20
CA HIS A 54 -3.77 16.42 -9.13
C HIS A 54 -3.86 15.83 -10.56
N GLY A 55 -4.90 15.04 -10.86
CA GLY A 55 -5.09 14.47 -12.20
C GLY A 55 -3.98 13.49 -12.63
N ILE A 56 -3.31 12.85 -11.67
CA ILE A 56 -2.24 11.88 -11.91
C ILE A 56 -2.85 10.60 -12.51
N SER A 57 -2.28 10.12 -13.62
CA SER A 57 -2.78 8.97 -14.37
C SER A 57 -2.29 7.62 -13.84
N THR A 58 -1.21 7.61 -13.05
CA THR A 58 -0.70 6.40 -12.39
C THR A 58 -1.81 5.71 -11.60
N GLN A 59 -2.02 4.42 -11.83
CA GLN A 59 -3.06 3.65 -11.13
C GLN A 59 -2.62 3.34 -9.70
N VAL A 60 -3.53 3.49 -8.74
CA VAL A 60 -3.31 3.09 -7.35
C VAL A 60 -3.88 1.69 -7.13
N MET A 61 -3.02 0.71 -6.90
CA MET A 61 -3.40 -0.67 -6.59
C MET A 61 -3.12 -1.02 -5.14
N GLY A 62 -4.11 -0.91 -4.25
CA GLY A 62 -3.93 -1.30 -2.85
C GLY A 62 -3.51 -2.77 -2.72
N ALA A 63 -2.53 -3.06 -1.87
CA ALA A 63 -1.91 -4.39 -1.77
C ALA A 63 -1.60 -4.83 -0.33
N SER A 64 -1.27 -6.11 -0.16
CA SER A 64 -0.81 -6.69 1.11
C SER A 64 -1.82 -6.56 2.27
N PHE A 65 -3.08 -6.91 2.05
CA PHE A 65 -4.12 -6.87 3.09
C PHE A 65 -3.93 -7.93 4.21
N ARG A 66 -4.47 -7.67 5.39
CA ARG A 66 -4.59 -8.60 6.53
C ARG A 66 -6.03 -9.04 6.78
N SER A 67 -7.01 -8.25 6.37
CA SER A 67 -8.42 -8.53 6.62
C SER A 67 -9.33 -8.00 5.50
N THR A 68 -10.58 -8.47 5.47
CA THR A 68 -11.56 -8.02 4.48
C THR A 68 -12.01 -6.58 4.75
N GLU A 69 -12.02 -6.15 6.00
CA GLU A 69 -12.35 -4.79 6.41
C GLU A 69 -11.41 -3.77 5.77
N GLN A 70 -10.11 -4.07 5.65
CA GLN A 70 -9.15 -3.22 4.94
C GLN A 70 -9.45 -3.12 3.44
N VAL A 71 -9.88 -4.23 2.84
CA VAL A 71 -10.27 -4.25 1.41
C VAL A 71 -11.52 -3.38 1.22
N LEU A 72 -12.54 -3.59 2.06
CA LEU A 72 -13.80 -2.86 2.01
C LEU A 72 -13.61 -1.37 2.30
N ALA A 73 -12.72 -1.02 3.23
CA ALA A 73 -12.37 0.37 3.55
C ALA A 73 -11.71 1.13 2.39
N LEU A 74 -11.24 0.40 1.37
CA LEU A 74 -10.64 0.94 0.14
C LEU A 74 -11.49 0.64 -1.11
N ALA A 75 -12.76 0.26 -0.95
CA ALA A 75 -13.69 0.07 -2.06
C ALA A 75 -13.79 1.35 -2.91
N GLY A 76 -13.49 1.24 -4.20
CA GLY A 76 -13.42 2.36 -5.14
C GLY A 76 -11.99 2.87 -5.45
N CYS A 77 -10.97 2.27 -4.83
CA CYS A 77 -9.60 2.37 -5.34
C CYS A 77 -9.54 1.85 -6.80
N ASP A 78 -8.54 2.29 -7.58
CA ASP A 78 -8.46 1.91 -9.01
C ASP A 78 -8.37 0.40 -9.18
N LEU A 79 -7.52 -0.22 -8.35
CA LEU A 79 -7.29 -1.67 -8.31
C LEU A 79 -7.03 -2.10 -6.86
N LEU A 80 -7.29 -3.37 -6.57
CA LEU A 80 -6.91 -4.01 -5.30
C LEU A 80 -6.37 -5.41 -5.62
N THR A 81 -5.14 -5.71 -5.18
CA THR A 81 -4.57 -7.07 -5.30
C THR A 81 -4.75 -7.81 -3.98
N ILE A 82 -5.61 -8.83 -3.99
CA ILE A 82 -6.13 -9.48 -2.79
C ILE A 82 -5.72 -10.96 -2.80
N ALA A 83 -5.21 -11.45 -1.67
CA ALA A 83 -4.83 -12.85 -1.52
C ALA A 83 -6.06 -13.78 -1.62
N PRO A 84 -5.92 -15.02 -2.15
CA PRO A 84 -7.04 -15.93 -2.34
C PRO A 84 -7.91 -16.15 -1.09
N ALA A 85 -7.29 -16.32 0.08
CA ALA A 85 -8.03 -16.52 1.33
C ALA A 85 -8.97 -15.35 1.68
N LEU A 86 -8.57 -14.10 1.41
CA LEU A 86 -9.43 -12.94 1.62
C LEU A 86 -10.49 -12.80 0.52
N LEU A 87 -10.18 -13.22 -0.72
CA LEU A 87 -11.18 -13.29 -1.79
C LEU A 87 -12.29 -14.30 -1.45
N ASP A 88 -11.95 -15.45 -0.89
CA ASP A 88 -12.93 -16.45 -0.46
C ASP A 88 -13.83 -15.91 0.65
N GLN A 89 -13.24 -15.20 1.63
CA GLN A 89 -14.01 -14.53 2.69
C GLN A 89 -14.95 -13.46 2.11
N LEU A 90 -14.46 -12.60 1.22
CA LEU A 90 -15.28 -11.59 0.55
C LEU A 90 -16.41 -12.21 -0.27
N LYS A 91 -16.14 -13.31 -0.98
CA LYS A 91 -17.15 -14.05 -1.76
C LYS A 91 -18.26 -14.61 -0.88
N SER A 92 -17.94 -15.05 0.34
CA SER A 92 -18.92 -15.56 1.32
C SER A 92 -19.65 -14.46 2.09
N SER A 93 -19.18 -13.21 2.02
CA SER A 93 -19.73 -12.10 2.78
C SER A 93 -21.03 -11.55 2.18
N THR A 94 -21.97 -11.21 3.04
CA THR A 94 -23.22 -10.51 2.68
C THR A 94 -23.19 -9.02 3.04
N VAL A 95 -22.04 -8.52 3.50
CA VAL A 95 -21.86 -7.11 3.88
C VAL A 95 -22.09 -6.23 2.65
N LYS A 96 -22.96 -5.22 2.82
CA LYS A 96 -23.20 -4.22 1.78
C LYS A 96 -21.94 -3.38 1.56
N VAL A 97 -21.40 -3.43 0.34
CA VAL A 97 -20.25 -2.62 -0.06
C VAL A 97 -20.72 -1.22 -0.43
N SER A 98 -20.10 -0.20 0.16
CA SER A 98 -20.27 1.20 -0.22
C SER A 98 -18.96 1.78 -0.72
N PRO A 99 -18.97 2.66 -1.73
CA PRO A 99 -17.74 3.29 -2.22
C PRO A 99 -17.14 4.16 -1.11
N GLN A 100 -15.88 3.87 -0.78
CA GLN A 100 -15.07 4.60 0.20
C GLN A 100 -14.12 5.59 -0.48
N LEU A 101 -13.80 5.34 -1.75
CA LEU A 101 -12.95 6.15 -2.59
C LEU A 101 -13.65 6.42 -3.93
N SER A 102 -13.56 7.64 -4.41
CA SER A 102 -13.95 8.00 -5.77
C SER A 102 -13.26 9.30 -6.17
N LYS A 103 -13.22 9.59 -7.48
CA LYS A 103 -12.70 10.86 -7.97
C LYS A 103 -13.50 12.05 -7.41
N GLN A 104 -14.82 11.91 -7.32
CA GLN A 104 -15.71 12.94 -6.76
C GLN A 104 -15.42 13.18 -5.28
N LEU A 105 -15.27 12.11 -4.50
CA LEU A 105 -14.92 12.22 -3.07
C LEU A 105 -13.56 12.89 -2.89
N ALA A 106 -12.57 12.52 -3.70
CA ALA A 106 -11.25 13.14 -3.65
C ALA A 106 -11.28 14.63 -4.01
N GLN A 107 -12.10 15.04 -4.99
CA GLN A 107 -12.26 16.45 -5.40
C GLN A 107 -13.01 17.29 -4.36
N SER A 108 -13.86 16.69 -3.54
CA SER A 108 -14.60 17.37 -2.47
C SER A 108 -13.87 17.37 -1.11
N ALA A 109 -12.74 16.65 -1.00
CA ALA A 109 -11.91 16.62 0.21
C ALA A 109 -11.01 17.87 0.30
N ASP A 110 -10.37 18.05 1.46
CA ASP A 110 -9.40 19.13 1.67
C ASP A 110 -8.31 19.12 0.60
N VAL A 111 -7.95 20.32 0.12
CA VAL A 111 -6.98 20.48 -0.96
C VAL A 111 -5.60 20.05 -0.47
N MET A 112 -5.02 19.08 -1.16
CA MET A 112 -3.65 18.63 -0.91
C MET A 112 -2.68 19.51 -1.72
N PRO A 113 -1.65 20.10 -1.09
CA PRO A 113 -0.64 20.85 -1.82
C PRO A 113 0.21 19.92 -2.67
N LYS A 114 0.54 20.35 -3.90
CA LYS A 114 1.45 19.59 -4.76
C LYS A 114 2.83 19.50 -4.09
N LEU A 115 3.33 18.28 -3.92
CA LEU A 115 4.67 18.05 -3.39
C LEU A 115 5.70 18.20 -4.52
N THR A 116 6.66 19.11 -4.34
CA THR A 116 7.82 19.23 -5.24
C THR A 116 8.98 18.42 -4.68
N LEU A 117 9.48 17.44 -5.42
CA LEU A 117 10.55 16.56 -5.01
C LEU A 117 11.77 16.71 -5.93
N ASP A 118 12.93 16.94 -5.32
CA ASP A 118 14.23 16.57 -5.89
C ASP A 118 14.77 15.34 -5.14
N ALA A 119 15.93 14.83 -5.55
CA ALA A 119 16.53 13.66 -4.94
C ALA A 119 16.83 13.88 -3.44
N GLN A 120 17.40 15.04 -3.08
CA GLN A 120 17.77 15.36 -1.71
C GLN A 120 16.54 15.41 -0.79
N ARG A 121 15.46 16.04 -1.25
CA ARG A 121 14.19 16.14 -0.50
C ARG A 121 13.49 14.80 -0.41
N PHE A 122 13.53 13.99 -1.47
CA PHE A 122 13.02 12.62 -1.42
C PHE A 122 13.74 11.80 -0.36
N ASP A 123 15.07 11.82 -0.35
CA ASP A 123 15.88 11.09 0.63
C ASP A 123 15.63 11.58 2.05
N ALA A 124 15.58 12.90 2.26
CA ALA A 124 15.28 13.48 3.57
C ALA A 124 13.89 13.05 4.07
N MET A 125 12.86 13.07 3.22
CA MET A 125 11.52 12.62 3.59
C MET A 125 11.47 11.12 3.89
N MET A 126 12.17 10.30 3.11
CA MET A 126 12.24 8.85 3.35
C MET A 126 12.97 8.52 4.65
N ASN A 127 14.08 9.20 4.95
CA ASN A 127 14.84 8.98 6.19
C ASN A 127 14.09 9.46 7.44
N ASN A 128 13.18 10.43 7.28
CA ASN A 128 12.35 10.94 8.37
C ASN A 128 11.07 10.11 8.60
N ASP A 129 10.74 9.18 7.72
CA ASP A 129 9.63 8.23 7.89
C ASP A 129 10.19 6.85 8.28
N GLN A 130 10.34 6.64 9.59
CA GLN A 130 10.93 5.42 10.13
C GLN A 130 10.23 4.15 9.62
N MET A 131 8.89 4.16 9.58
CA MET A 131 8.09 3.02 9.11
C MET A 131 8.39 2.72 7.63
N ALA A 132 8.35 3.74 6.78
CA ALA A 132 8.60 3.57 5.36
C ALA A 132 10.04 3.11 5.09
N PHE A 133 11.01 3.66 5.82
CA PHE A 133 12.42 3.28 5.71
C PHE A 133 12.64 1.82 6.07
N GLU A 134 12.18 1.39 7.25
CA GLU A 134 12.36 0.02 7.74
C GLU A 134 11.61 -1.02 6.90
N LEU A 135 10.36 -0.72 6.49
CA LEU A 135 9.57 -1.63 5.65
C LEU A 135 10.12 -1.75 4.24
N LEU A 136 10.65 -0.66 3.66
CA LEU A 136 11.29 -0.72 2.35
C LEU A 136 12.51 -1.63 2.39
N GLN A 137 13.42 -1.40 3.34
CA GLN A 137 14.65 -2.18 3.48
C GLN A 137 14.35 -3.66 3.74
N SER A 138 13.53 -3.95 4.75
CA SER A 138 13.18 -5.33 5.11
C SER A 138 12.39 -6.06 4.01
N GLY A 139 11.59 -5.34 3.24
CA GLY A 139 10.90 -5.87 2.06
C GLY A 139 11.88 -6.33 0.97
N VAL A 140 12.86 -5.48 0.64
CA VAL A 140 13.91 -5.80 -0.34
C VAL A 140 14.72 -7.01 0.11
N ASP A 141 15.19 -7.01 1.36
CA ASP A 141 15.97 -8.12 1.91
C ASP A 141 15.19 -9.44 1.92
N GLY A 142 13.89 -9.37 2.23
CA GLY A 142 12.98 -10.51 2.17
C GLY A 142 12.88 -11.11 0.77
N PHE A 143 12.78 -10.29 -0.27
CA PHE A 143 12.74 -10.76 -1.66
C PHE A 143 14.09 -11.31 -2.15
N ILE A 144 15.21 -10.71 -1.74
CA ILE A 144 16.56 -11.25 -2.02
C ILE A 144 16.67 -12.66 -1.44
N LYS A 145 16.30 -12.84 -0.17
CA LYS A 145 16.31 -14.15 0.49
C LYS A 145 15.40 -15.16 -0.19
N ALA A 146 14.19 -14.75 -0.60
CA ALA A 146 13.26 -15.62 -1.32
C ALA A 146 13.82 -16.09 -2.67
N ARG A 147 14.47 -15.18 -3.40
CA ARG A 147 15.16 -15.50 -4.66
C ARG A 147 16.29 -16.51 -4.46
N GLU A 148 17.10 -16.35 -3.41
CA GLU A 148 18.19 -17.28 -3.08
C GLU A 148 17.64 -18.67 -2.71
N GLN A 149 16.59 -18.72 -1.89
CA GLN A 149 15.93 -19.98 -1.54
C GLN A 149 15.37 -20.68 -2.78
N LEU A 150 14.75 -19.94 -3.70
CA LEU A 150 14.28 -20.48 -4.98
C LEU A 150 15.45 -21.04 -5.80
N SER A 151 16.54 -20.28 -5.93
CA SER A 151 17.74 -20.75 -6.65
C SER A 151 18.30 -22.03 -6.05
N GLN A 152 18.39 -22.14 -4.73
CA GLN A 152 18.88 -23.36 -4.06
C GLN A 152 17.94 -24.54 -4.30
N ARG A 153 16.62 -24.34 -4.24
CA ARG A 153 15.64 -25.39 -4.52
C ARG A 153 15.72 -25.87 -5.97
N LEU A 154 15.87 -24.96 -6.92
CA LEU A 154 16.03 -25.31 -8.33
C LEU A 154 17.32 -26.10 -8.54
N ARG A 155 18.45 -25.64 -8.00
CA ARG A 155 19.73 -26.35 -8.08
C ARG A 155 19.64 -27.79 -7.56
N LYS A 156 19.09 -27.97 -6.35
CA LYS A 156 18.81 -29.29 -5.77
C LYS A 156 17.90 -30.15 -6.66
N SER A 157 16.87 -29.54 -7.25
CA SER A 157 15.92 -30.25 -8.12
C SER A 157 16.55 -30.70 -9.45
N PHE A 158 17.56 -29.96 -9.92
CA PHE A 158 18.33 -30.27 -11.14
C PHE A 158 19.65 -31.02 -10.88
N GLY A 159 19.98 -31.34 -9.62
CA GLY A 159 21.18 -32.09 -9.26
C GLY A 159 22.50 -31.33 -9.45
N ILE A 160 22.48 -29.99 -9.38
CA ILE A 160 23.65 -29.09 -9.49
C ILE A 160 23.92 -28.32 -8.20
#